data_AF-A0A955MY99-F1
#
_entry.id   AF-A0A955MY99-F1
#
_cell.length_a   1.000
_cell.length_b   1.000
_cell.length_c   1.000
_cell.angle_alpha   90.00
_cell.angle_beta   90.00
_cell.angle_gamma   90.00
#
_symmetry.space_group_name_H-M   'P 1'
#
loop_
_entity.id
_entity.type
_entity.pdbx_description
1 polymer ?
#
loop_
_entity_poly.entity_id
_entity_poly.type
_entity_poly.pdbx_seq_one_letter_code
_entity_poly.pdbx_strand_id
1 'polypeptide(L)'
;RGNVLTKTIGKWGAIYLPIPIPPGRIKMPDVFTPEPDQEFETEREALIKRLDEYLEVLEKEPDRTGLSIYFGKMTMTEWSRLHGAHWHHHLKQFGG
;
A
#
# COMPACT_ATOMS: atom_id res chain seq x y z
N ARG A 1 8.57 -21.96 -9.56
CA ARG A 1 7.24 -21.69 -10.15
C ARG A 1 6.21 -21.74 -9.02
N GLY A 2 5.86 -20.61 -8.41
CA GLY A 2 4.87 -20.55 -7.32
C GLY A 2 3.47 -20.76 -7.85
N ASN A 3 2.70 -21.65 -7.19
CA ASN A 3 1.36 -22.06 -7.61
C ASN A 3 0.41 -20.84 -7.63
N VAL A 4 -0.32 -20.61 -8.72
CA VAL A 4 -1.20 -19.43 -8.87
C VAL A 4 -2.18 -19.32 -7.70
N LEU A 5 -2.62 -20.47 -7.17
CA LEU A 5 -3.50 -20.58 -6.02
C LEU A 5 -2.91 -19.96 -4.73
N THR A 6 -1.61 -20.15 -4.44
CA THR A 6 -0.99 -19.56 -3.24
C THR A 6 -0.81 -18.06 -3.37
N LYS A 7 -0.60 -17.54 -4.59
CA LYS A 7 -0.57 -16.09 -4.86
C LYS A 7 -1.95 -15.45 -4.69
N THR A 8 -3.02 -16.11 -5.11
CA THR A 8 -4.40 -15.62 -4.96
C THR A 8 -4.85 -15.61 -3.50
N ILE A 9 -4.57 -16.68 -2.75
CA ILE A 9 -4.93 -16.78 -1.32
C ILE A 9 -4.08 -15.82 -0.48
N GLY A 10 -2.78 -15.70 -0.77
CA GLY A 10 -1.89 -14.76 -0.08
C GLY A 10 -2.27 -13.29 -0.32
N LYS A 11 -2.65 -12.93 -1.57
CA LYS A 11 -3.24 -11.63 -1.90
C LYS A 11 -4.51 -11.38 -1.08
N TRP A 12 -5.40 -12.37 -1.00
CA TRP A 12 -6.63 -12.25 -0.23
C TRP A 12 -6.34 -12.04 1.25
N GLY A 13 -5.44 -12.82 1.86
CA GLY A 13 -5.05 -12.66 3.25
C GLY A 13 -4.44 -11.29 3.57
N ALA A 14 -3.56 -10.77 2.72
CA ALA A 14 -2.91 -9.48 2.94
C ALA A 14 -3.85 -8.27 2.76
N ILE A 15 -4.87 -8.38 1.89
CA ILE A 15 -5.81 -7.28 1.59
C ILE A 15 -7.04 -7.32 2.49
N TYR A 16 -7.49 -8.52 2.89
CA TYR A 16 -8.80 -8.72 3.52
C TYR A 16 -8.75 -9.21 4.97
N LEU A 17 -7.60 -9.70 5.47
CA LEU A 17 -7.47 -10.14 6.85
C LEU A 17 -6.58 -9.17 7.64
N PRO A 18 -6.95 -8.82 8.89
CA PRO A 18 -6.13 -7.99 9.76
C PRO A 18 -4.97 -8.81 10.37
N ILE A 19 -4.13 -9.40 9.53
CA ILE A 19 -2.98 -10.20 9.99
C ILE A 19 -1.89 -9.24 10.48
N PRO A 20 -1.50 -9.28 11.76
CA PRO A 20 -0.40 -8.46 12.23
C PRO A 20 0.90 -8.87 11.52
N ILE A 21 1.58 -7.89 10.93
CA ILE A 21 2.88 -8.10 10.29
C ILE A 21 3.88 -8.48 11.39
N PRO A 22 4.50 -9.67 11.35
CA PRO A 22 5.48 -10.06 12.36
C PRO A 22 6.70 -9.12 12.30
N PRO A 23 7.17 -8.60 13.45
CA PRO A 23 8.32 -7.70 13.47
C PRO A 23 9.56 -8.40 12.90
N GLY A 24 10.34 -7.67 12.09
CA GLY A 24 11.65 -8.09 11.60
C GLY A 24 11.68 -9.10 10.44
N ARG A 25 10.53 -9.49 9.86
CA ARG A 25 10.48 -10.49 8.77
C ARG A 25 10.33 -9.94 7.35
N ILE A 26 9.97 -8.67 7.19
CA ILE A 26 9.85 -8.03 5.88
C ILE A 26 10.92 -6.96 5.77
N LYS A 27 11.94 -7.21 4.94
CA LYS A 27 12.88 -6.17 4.50
C LYS A 27 12.29 -5.49 3.26
N MET A 28 12.13 -4.18 3.31
CA MET A 28 11.73 -3.43 2.12
C MET A 28 12.90 -3.34 1.14
N PRO A 29 12.68 -3.65 -0.15
CA PRO A 29 13.65 -3.33 -1.19
C PRO A 29 13.94 -1.83 -1.25
N ASP A 30 15.20 -1.47 -1.48
CA ASP A 30 15.66 -0.07 -1.50
C ASP A 30 14.92 0.80 -2.52
N VAL A 31 14.38 0.21 -3.60
CA VAL A 31 13.56 0.93 -4.59
C VAL A 31 12.28 1.55 -4.00
N PHE A 32 11.81 1.06 -2.85
CA PHE A 32 10.64 1.61 -2.15
C PHE A 32 10.99 2.57 -1.02
N THR A 33 12.29 2.80 -0.78
CA THR A 33 12.79 3.75 0.21
C THR A 33 13.45 4.90 -0.55
N PRO A 34 12.69 5.91 -1.02
CA PRO A 34 13.32 7.08 -1.61
C PRO A 34 14.22 7.75 -0.57
N GLU A 35 15.33 8.32 -1.03
CA GLU A 35 16.11 9.23 -0.19
C GLU A 35 15.18 10.37 0.26
N PRO A 36 15.23 10.81 1.52
CA PRO A 36 14.46 11.95 1.98
C PRO A 36 15.00 13.20 1.28
N ASP A 37 14.43 13.53 0.13
CA ASP A 37 14.92 14.59 -0.74
C ASP A 37 14.57 16.00 -0.22
N GLN A 38 13.71 16.13 0.82
CA GLN A 38 13.14 17.42 1.22
C GLN A 38 12.88 17.59 2.74
N GLU A 39 12.68 18.86 3.14
CA GLU A 39 12.17 19.26 4.45
C GLU A 39 10.81 18.60 4.75
N PHE A 40 10.57 18.29 6.04
CA PHE A 40 9.39 17.53 6.48
C PHE A 40 8.06 18.12 5.97
N GLU A 41 7.89 19.45 6.05
CA GLU A 41 6.64 20.08 5.62
C GLU A 41 6.40 19.94 4.12
N THR A 42 7.47 19.97 3.30
CA THR A 42 7.35 19.81 1.86
C THR A 42 6.95 18.38 1.49
N GLU A 43 7.54 17.37 2.15
CA GLU A 43 7.12 15.97 2.00
C GLU A 43 5.67 15.76 2.44
N ARG A 44 5.25 16.41 3.53
CA ARG A 44 3.87 16.36 4.03
C ARG A 44 2.88 16.95 3.02
N GLU A 45 3.18 18.12 2.45
CA GLU A 45 2.33 18.74 1.42
C GLU A 45 2.27 17.88 0.15
N ALA A 46 3.40 17.32 -0.28
CA ALA A 46 3.47 16.41 -1.42
C ALA A 46 2.63 15.15 -1.18
N LEU A 47 2.69 14.57 0.01
CA LEU A 47 1.89 13.41 0.39
C LEU A 47 0.38 13.72 0.31
N ILE A 48 -0.06 14.84 0.87
CA ILE A 48 -1.47 15.27 0.84
C ILE A 48 -1.93 15.43 -0.61
N LYS A 49 -1.17 16.14 -1.43
CA LYS A 49 -1.50 16.33 -2.85
C LYS A 49 -1.62 14.99 -3.60
N ARG A 50 -0.70 14.05 -3.36
CA ARG A 50 -0.76 12.72 -4.00
C ARG A 50 -1.93 11.88 -3.50
N LEU A 51 -2.34 12.06 -2.25
CA LEU A 51 -3.54 11.42 -1.72
C LEU A 51 -4.79 11.97 -2.40
N ASP A 52 -4.89 13.28 -2.60
CA ASP A 52 -6.01 13.91 -3.31
C ASP A 52 -6.11 13.40 -4.75
N GLU A 53 -4.98 13.39 -5.49
CA GLU A 53 -4.91 12.84 -6.85
C GLU A 53 -5.32 11.36 -6.89
N TYR A 54 -4.92 10.57 -5.89
CA TYR A 54 -5.30 9.17 -5.76
C TYR A 54 -6.80 8.99 -5.52
N LEU A 55 -7.38 9.79 -4.62
CA LEU A 55 -8.81 9.75 -4.29
C LEU A 55 -9.67 10.12 -5.49
N GLU A 56 -9.29 11.14 -6.25
CA GLU A 56 -10.00 11.51 -7.48
C GLU A 56 -10.07 10.35 -8.49
N VAL A 57 -8.97 9.61 -8.67
CA VAL A 57 -8.94 8.45 -9.57
C VAL A 57 -9.75 7.30 -9.00
N LEU A 58 -9.69 7.06 -7.69
CA LEU A 58 -10.48 6.02 -7.03
C LEU A 58 -11.99 6.26 -7.19
N GLU A 59 -12.44 7.50 -7.04
CA GLU A 59 -13.86 7.87 -7.17
C GLU A 59 -14.35 7.74 -8.61
N LYS A 60 -13.54 8.18 -9.59
CA LYS A 60 -13.91 8.15 -11.01
C LYS A 60 -13.79 6.74 -11.62
N GLU A 61 -12.79 5.97 -11.19
CA GLU A 61 -12.40 4.71 -11.83
C GLU A 61 -12.04 3.61 -10.80
N PRO A 62 -12.99 3.16 -9.94
CA PRO A 62 -12.70 2.20 -8.87
C PRO A 62 -12.20 0.82 -9.34
N ASP A 63 -12.53 0.46 -10.58
CA ASP A 63 -12.14 -0.79 -11.23
C ASP A 63 -10.87 -0.67 -12.08
N ARG A 64 -10.30 0.54 -12.22
CA ARG A 64 -9.02 0.72 -12.90
C ARG A 64 -7.97 -0.13 -12.24
N THR A 65 -7.12 -0.76 -13.05
CA THR A 65 -6.14 -1.71 -12.54
C THR A 65 -4.70 -1.23 -12.70
N GLY A 66 -3.91 -1.39 -11.65
CA GLY A 66 -2.45 -1.24 -11.64
C GLY A 66 -1.74 -2.56 -11.38
N LEU A 67 -0.44 -2.60 -11.67
CA LEU A 67 0.40 -3.77 -11.41
C LEU A 67 1.12 -3.62 -10.05
N SER A 68 0.93 -4.59 -9.17
CA SER A 68 1.72 -4.77 -7.95
C SER A 68 2.82 -5.79 -8.18
N ILE A 69 4.05 -5.50 -7.72
CA ILE A 69 5.17 -6.44 -7.74
C ILE A 69 4.85 -7.70 -6.91
N TYR A 70 4.14 -7.54 -5.80
CA TYR A 70 3.83 -8.64 -4.88
C TYR A 70 2.53 -9.37 -5.24
N PHE A 71 1.51 -8.64 -5.72
CA PHE A 71 0.15 -9.17 -5.86
C PHE A 71 -0.37 -9.22 -7.30
N GLY A 72 0.44 -8.81 -8.29
CA GLY A 72 0.02 -8.77 -9.69
C GLY A 72 -1.03 -7.69 -9.94
N LYS A 73 -1.96 -7.93 -10.88
CA LYS A 73 -3.00 -6.96 -11.24
C LYS A 73 -3.92 -6.70 -10.04
N MET A 74 -4.10 -5.42 -9.70
CA MET A 74 -4.93 -4.97 -8.58
C MET A 74 -5.83 -3.83 -9.03
N THR A 75 -7.11 -3.85 -8.63
CA THR A 75 -8.02 -2.70 -8.85
C THR A 75 -7.70 -1.56 -7.89
N MET A 76 -8.17 -0.34 -8.18
CA MET A 76 -8.05 0.80 -7.27
C MET A 76 -8.65 0.48 -5.90
N THR A 77 -9.82 -0.18 -5.86
CA THR A 77 -10.45 -0.63 -4.62
C THR A 77 -9.57 -1.58 -3.80
N GLU A 78 -8.91 -2.55 -4.45
CA GLU A 78 -7.99 -3.48 -3.79
C GLU A 78 -6.75 -2.75 -3.24
N TRP A 79 -6.22 -1.78 -4.00
CA TRP A 79 -5.14 -0.91 -3.54
C TRP A 79 -5.56 -0.08 -2.33
N SER A 80 -6.75 0.50 -2.32
CA SER A 80 -7.22 1.36 -1.22
C SER A 80 -7.36 0.60 0.09
N ARG A 81 -7.81 -0.66 0.03
CA ARG A 81 -7.86 -1.54 1.22
C ARG A 81 -6.47 -1.82 1.76
N LEU A 82 -5.53 -2.17 0.88
CA LEU A 82 -4.14 -2.43 1.27
C LEU A 82 -3.50 -1.18 1.89
N HIS A 83 -3.66 -0.02 1.24
CA HIS A 83 -3.17 1.26 1.73
C HIS A 83 -3.78 1.61 3.10
N GLY A 84 -5.09 1.48 3.28
CA GLY A 84 -5.75 1.77 4.55
C GLY A 84 -5.23 0.89 5.70
N ALA A 85 -5.06 -0.42 5.46
CA ALA A 85 -4.47 -1.33 6.44
C ALA A 85 -3.02 -0.97 6.78
N HIS A 86 -2.23 -0.61 5.76
CA HIS A 86 -0.84 -0.20 5.92
C HIS A 86 -0.70 1.12 6.70
N TRP A 87 -1.49 2.14 6.36
CA TRP A 87 -1.53 3.40 7.08
C TRP A 87 -1.92 3.21 8.54
N HIS A 88 -2.98 2.43 8.81
CA HIS A 88 -3.41 2.14 10.17
C HIS A 88 -2.32 1.48 11.01
N HIS A 89 -1.52 0.59 10.40
CA HIS A 89 -0.36 -0.01 11.06
C HIS A 89 0.68 1.03 11.44
N HIS A 90 1.04 1.94 10.52
CA HIS A 90 2.05 2.98 10.76
C HIS A 90 1.58 4.07 11.71
N LEU A 91 0.32 4.51 11.65
CA LEU A 91 -0.23 5.51 12.58
C LEU A 91 -0.18 5.03 14.04
N LYS A 92 -0.39 3.73 14.29
CA LYS A 92 -0.22 3.14 15.62
C LYS A 92 1.23 3.22 16.14
N GLN A 93 2.23 3.22 15.25
CA GLN A 93 3.64 3.35 15.65
C GLN A 93 3.96 4.76 16.17
N PHE A 94 3.18 5.78 15.76
CA PHE A 94 3.33 7.17 16.16
C PHE A 94 2.42 7.60 17.31
N GLY A 95 1.77 6.65 17.97
CA GLY A 95 1.01 6.92 19.20
C GLY A 95 -0.51 6.97 19.03
N GLY A 96 -1.04 6.94 17.81
CA GLY A 96 -2.48 6.91 17.54
C GLY A 96 -3.19 8.23 17.83
#